data_AF-A0A929HUN1-F1
#
_entry.id   AF-A0A929HUN1-F1
#
_cell.length_a   1.000
_cell.length_b   1.000
_cell.length_c   1.000
_cell.angle_alpha   90.00
_cell.angle_beta   90.00
_cell.angle_gamma   90.00
#
_symmetry.space_group_name_H-M   'P 1'
#
loop_
_entity.id
_entity.type
_entity.pdbx_description
1 polymer ?
#
loop_
_entity_poly.entity_id
_entity_poly.type
_entity_poly.pdbx_seq_one_letter_code
_entity_poly.pdbx_strand_id
1 'polypeptide(L)'
;MEKLKPKIKDYPGQHIKLKIDNPNLDFAEAKDFAKQRAEETGADPMLLSWYQGKTGESYPNLECGPGDKPAWITYAESRGGDLTIDINEG
;
A
#
# COMPACT_ATOMS: atom_id res chain seq x y z
N MET A 1 -0.85 -2.25 21.41
CA MET A 1 -1.05 -1.11 20.50
C MET A 1 -1.86 -1.61 19.32
N GLU A 2 -3.07 -1.08 19.15
CA GLU A 2 -3.93 -1.42 18.02
C GLU A 2 -3.41 -0.65 16.79
N LYS A 3 -2.96 -1.36 15.74
CA LYS A 3 -2.48 -0.73 14.51
C LYS A 3 -3.66 0.03 13.88
N LEU A 4 -3.47 1.31 13.56
CA LEU A 4 -4.49 2.12 12.90
C LEU A 4 -4.90 1.43 11.58
N LYS A 5 -6.18 1.03 11.47
CA LYS A 5 -6.73 0.51 10.22
C LYS A 5 -7.01 1.68 9.28
N PRO A 6 -6.31 1.79 8.13
CA PRO A 6 -6.56 2.86 7.19
C PRO A 6 -7.96 2.77 6.61
N LYS A 7 -8.60 3.93 6.44
CA LYS A 7 -9.89 4.07 5.74
C LYS A 7 -9.62 4.31 4.27
N ILE A 8 -10.58 4.01 3.39
CA ILE A 8 -10.45 4.23 1.93
C ILE A 8 -10.04 5.68 1.60
N LYS A 9 -10.53 6.65 2.36
CA LYS A 9 -10.20 8.08 2.23
C LYS A 9 -8.76 8.45 2.62
N ASP A 10 -8.06 7.54 3.29
CA ASP A 10 -6.70 7.80 3.75
C ASP A 10 -5.68 7.51 2.64
N TYR A 11 -5.99 6.63 1.70
CA TYR A 11 -5.08 6.24 0.62
C TYR A 11 -4.87 7.36 -0.41
N PRO A 12 -3.62 7.58 -0.86
CA PRO A 12 -3.33 8.55 -1.90
C PRO A 12 -3.94 8.15 -3.25
N GLY A 13 -4.55 9.15 -3.90
CA GLY A 13 -4.96 9.09 -5.30
C GLY A 13 -5.97 8.00 -5.65
N GLN A 14 -5.80 7.38 -6.83
CA GLN A 14 -6.68 6.32 -7.29
C GLN A 14 -6.44 5.05 -6.47
N HIS A 15 -7.51 4.45 -5.92
CA HIS A 15 -7.41 3.21 -5.16
C HIS A 15 -7.97 2.04 -5.99
N ILE A 16 -7.10 1.10 -6.36
CA ILE A 16 -7.45 -0.12 -7.07
C ILE A 16 -7.32 -1.30 -6.11
N LYS A 17 -8.43 -2.03 -5.93
CA LYS A 17 -8.45 -3.27 -5.16
C LYS A 17 -8.29 -4.47 -6.08
N LEU A 18 -7.37 -5.37 -5.73
CA LEU A 18 -7.12 -6.62 -6.41
C LEU A 18 -7.36 -7.78 -5.44
N LYS A 19 -8.07 -8.80 -5.91
CA LYS A 19 -8.22 -10.06 -5.18
C LYS A 19 -7.45 -11.15 -5.91
N ILE A 20 -6.62 -11.87 -5.17
CA ILE A 20 -5.84 -12.98 -5.69
C ILE A 20 -6.19 -14.22 -4.88
N ASP A 21 -6.82 -15.19 -5.54
CA ASP A 21 -7.10 -16.52 -5.01
C ASP A 21 -5.84 -17.39 -5.07
N ASN A 22 -4.83 -17.04 -4.25
CA ASN A 22 -3.66 -17.88 -4.01
C ASN A 22 -3.42 -17.97 -2.48
N PRO A 23 -3.63 -19.14 -1.85
CA PRO A 23 -3.46 -19.30 -0.41
C PRO A 23 -2.00 -19.12 0.04
N ASN A 24 -1.04 -19.33 -0.85
CA ASN A 24 0.39 -19.22 -0.56
C ASN A 24 0.98 -17.86 -0.99
N LEU A 25 0.14 -16.89 -1.39
CA LEU A 25 0.59 -15.60 -1.86
C LEU A 25 1.55 -14.94 -0.86
N ASP A 26 2.80 -14.78 -1.28
CA ASP A 26 3.82 -14.11 -0.50
C ASP A 26 3.92 -12.61 -0.84
N PHE A 27 4.79 -11.89 -0.13
CA PHE A 27 4.96 -10.45 -0.33
C PHE A 27 5.56 -10.11 -1.69
N ALA A 28 6.53 -10.90 -2.16
CA ALA A 28 7.22 -10.64 -3.41
C ALA A 28 6.25 -10.81 -4.58
N GLU A 29 5.47 -11.90 -4.59
CA GLU A 29 4.41 -12.14 -5.56
C GLU A 29 3.34 -11.05 -5.51
N ALA A 30 2.83 -10.69 -4.33
CA ALA A 30 1.85 -9.61 -4.19
C ALA A 30 2.40 -8.29 -4.74
N LYS A 31 3.65 -7.94 -4.42
CA LYS A 31 4.30 -6.73 -4.92
C LYS A 31 4.46 -6.74 -6.44
N ASP A 32 4.77 -7.89 -7.03
CA ASP A 32 4.86 -8.02 -8.49
C ASP A 32 3.50 -7.86 -9.16
N PHE A 33 2.43 -8.46 -8.61
CA PHE A 33 1.07 -8.22 -9.09
C PHE A 33 0.65 -6.75 -8.97
N ALA A 34 1.01 -6.09 -7.86
CA ALA A 34 0.74 -4.67 -7.68
C ALA A 34 1.45 -3.83 -8.74
N LYS A 35 2.72 -4.14 -9.02
CA LYS A 35 3.50 -3.46 -10.05
C LYS A 35 2.90 -3.66 -11.44
N GLN A 36 2.58 -4.90 -11.82
CA GLN A 36 1.96 -5.21 -13.10
C GLN A 36 0.64 -4.44 -13.27
N ARG A 37 -0.20 -4.43 -12.23
CA ARG A 37 -1.47 -3.69 -12.26
C ARG A 37 -1.28 -2.18 -12.37
N ALA A 38 -0.22 -1.65 -11.77
CA ALA A 38 0.13 -0.24 -11.89
C ALA A 38 0.64 0.11 -13.30
N GLU A 39 1.45 -0.74 -13.92
CA GLU A 39 1.93 -0.55 -15.31
C GLU A 39 0.76 -0.54 -16.32
N GLU A 40 -0.30 -1.31 -16.08
CA GLU A 40 -1.52 -1.29 -16.90
C GLU A 40 -2.27 0.05 -16.88
N THR A 41 -1.99 0.93 -15.92
CA THR A 41 -2.57 2.29 -15.89
C THR A 41 -1.93 3.23 -16.91
N GLY A 42 -0.87 2.79 -17.60
CA GLY A 42 -0.20 3.52 -18.67
C GLY A 42 0.87 4.51 -18.19
N ALA A 43 1.18 4.53 -16.89
CA ALA A 43 2.27 5.28 -16.29
C ALA A 43 3.55 4.42 -16.17
N ASP A 44 4.68 5.04 -15.87
CA ASP A 44 5.90 4.39 -15.36
C ASP A 44 5.86 4.43 -13.83
N PRO A 45 5.24 3.44 -13.15
CA PRO A 45 4.93 3.54 -11.73
C PRO A 45 6.18 3.40 -10.87
N MET A 46 6.36 4.33 -9.93
CA MET A 46 7.38 4.23 -8.89
C MET A 46 6.76 3.82 -7.55
N LEU A 47 7.30 2.77 -6.92
CA LEU A 47 6.87 2.37 -5.58
C LEU A 47 7.43 3.33 -4.52
N LEU A 48 6.55 4.12 -3.90
CA LEU A 48 6.92 5.07 -2.86
C LEU A 48 6.92 4.46 -1.44
N SER A 49 5.91 3.64 -1.15
CA SER A 49 5.66 3.03 0.16
C SER A 49 4.93 1.70 0.00
N TRP A 50 4.98 0.84 1.01
CA TRP A 50 4.18 -0.38 1.06
C TRP A 50 3.81 -0.74 2.51
N TYR A 51 2.76 -1.55 2.65
CA TYR A 51 2.34 -2.17 3.89
C TYR A 51 2.02 -3.64 3.60
N GLN A 52 2.29 -4.53 4.55
CA GLN A 52 1.94 -5.93 4.44
C GLN A 52 0.95 -6.28 5.56
N GLY A 53 -0.31 -6.61 5.23
CA GLY A 53 -1.35 -6.88 6.22
C GLY A 53 -1.04 -8.05 7.17
N LYS A 54 -0.36 -9.09 6.66
CA LYS A 54 -0.04 -10.33 7.40
C LYS A 54 0.94 -10.11 8.56
N THR A 55 2.01 -9.36 8.34
CA THR A 55 3.06 -9.06 9.35
C THR A 55 2.82 -7.69 10.01
N GLY A 56 2.10 -6.82 9.29
CA GLY A 56 1.96 -5.40 9.55
C GLY A 56 3.28 -4.65 9.51
N GLU A 57 4.26 -5.14 8.74
CA GLU A 57 5.45 -4.40 8.34
C GLU A 57 5.10 -3.37 7.26
N SER A 58 5.90 -2.32 7.16
CA SER A 58 5.72 -1.28 6.15
C SER A 58 7.02 -0.59 5.80
N TYR A 59 7.01 0.13 4.69
CA TYR A 59 8.04 1.09 4.35
C TYR A 59 7.42 2.47 4.07
N PRO A 60 7.95 3.55 4.68
CA PRO A 60 8.94 3.53 5.76
C PRO A 60 8.37 2.93 7.06
N ASN A 61 9.18 2.15 7.77
CA ASN A 61 8.84 1.59 9.09
C ASN A 61 9.09 2.62 10.20
N LEU A 62 8.38 3.76 10.15
CA LEU A 62 8.51 4.84 11.12
C LEU A 62 7.26 4.92 12.00
N GLU A 63 7.43 4.84 13.32
CA GLU A 63 6.38 5.15 14.30
C GLU A 63 6.33 6.66 14.66
N CYS A 64 6.85 7.53 13.79
CA CYS A 64 7.07 8.92 14.16
C CYS A 64 5.84 9.78 13.84
N GLY A 65 4.91 9.87 14.80
CA GLY A 65 3.96 10.97 14.89
C GLY A 65 2.61 10.61 15.51
N PRO A 66 1.96 11.54 16.24
CA PRO A 66 0.60 11.40 16.74
C PRO A 66 -0.44 11.58 15.61
N GLY A 67 -0.27 10.85 14.51
CA GLY A 67 -1.10 10.98 13.33
C GLY A 67 -2.29 10.03 13.35
N ASP A 68 -3.47 10.50 12.95
CA ASP A 68 -4.65 9.68 12.68
C ASP A 68 -4.47 8.68 11.50
N LYS A 69 -3.31 8.71 10.85
CA LYS A 69 -3.00 7.99 9.60
C LYS A 69 -1.64 7.26 9.69
N PRO A 70 -1.53 6.02 9.18
CA PRO A 70 -0.27 5.29 9.13
C PRO A 70 0.86 6.03 8.38
N ALA A 71 2.08 5.92 8.89
CA ALA A 71 3.25 6.64 8.35
C ALA A 71 3.56 6.32 6.89
N TRP A 72 3.36 5.08 6.44
CA TRP A 72 3.58 4.68 5.05
C TRP A 72 2.65 5.40 4.07
N ILE A 73 1.40 5.67 4.48
CA ILE A 73 0.45 6.45 3.68
C ILE A 73 0.88 7.91 3.63
N THR A 74 1.15 8.52 4.79
CA THR A 74 1.60 9.91 4.88
C THR A 74 2.88 10.13 4.07
N TYR A 75 3.79 9.15 4.07
CA TYR A 75 5.01 9.20 3.28
C TYR A 75 4.72 9.22 1.78
N ALA A 76 3.90 8.30 1.27
CA ALA A 76 3.51 8.30 -0.14
C ALA A 76 2.82 9.61 -0.56
N GLU A 77 1.87 10.10 0.25
CA GLU A 77 1.20 11.38 -0.01
C GLU A 77 2.21 12.54 -0.14
N SER A 78 3.16 12.64 0.80
CA SER A 78 4.18 13.70 0.80
C SER A 78 5.12 13.66 -0.42
N ARG A 79 5.23 12.50 -1.07
CA ARG A 79 6.08 12.25 -2.25
C ARG A 79 5.30 12.33 -3.56
N GLY A 80 4.02 12.71 -3.52
CA GLY A 80 3.16 12.83 -4.70
C GLY A 80 2.54 11.51 -5.17
N GLY A 81 2.35 10.55 -4.27
CA GLY A 81 1.63 9.32 -4.58
C GLY A 81 0.21 9.64 -5.08
N ASP A 82 -0.15 9.03 -6.19
CA ASP A 82 -1.41 9.25 -6.92
C ASP A 82 -2.12 7.94 -7.30
N LEU A 83 -1.53 6.79 -6.91
CA LEU A 83 -2.06 5.46 -7.13
C LEU A 83 -1.78 4.57 -5.92
N THR A 84 -2.80 3.84 -5.48
CA THR A 84 -2.74 2.80 -4.46
C THR A 84 -3.25 1.50 -5.04
N ILE A 85 -2.44 0.44 -4.96
CA ILE A 85 -2.88 -0.93 -5.22
C ILE A 85 -3.02 -1.67 -3.88
N ASP A 86 -4.23 -2.11 -3.57
CA ASP A 86 -4.57 -2.90 -2.38
C ASP A 86 -4.83 -4.34 -2.82
N ILE A 87 -4.03 -5.27 -2.30
CA ILE A 87 -4.18 -6.70 -2.57
C ILE A 87 -4.71 -7.39 -1.33
N ASN A 88 -5.88 -8.01 -1.45
CA ASN A 88 -6.49 -8.81 -0.37
C ASN A 88 -6.64 -8.05 0.98
N GLU A 89 -6.89 -6.72 0.94
CA GLU A 89 -7.13 -5.87 2.11
C GLU A 89 -5.90 -5.66 3.02
N GLY A 90 -4.68 -5.82 2.49
CA GLY A 90 -3.45 -5.54 3.23
C GLY A 90 -2.16 -5.89 2.52
#